data_AF-A0A139WCY4-F1
#
_entry.id   AF-A0A139WCY4-F1
#
_cell.length_a   1.000
_cell.length_b   1.000
_cell.length_c   1.000
_cell.angle_alpha   90.00
_cell.angle_beta   90.00
_cell.angle_gamma   90.00
#
_symmetry.space_group_name_H-M   'P 1'
#
loop_
_entity.id
_entity.type
_entity.pdbx_description
1 polymer ?
#
loop_
_entity_poly.entity_id
_entity_poly.type
_entity_poly.pdbx_seq_one_letter_code
_entity_poly.pdbx_strand_id
1 'polypeptide(L)'
;MVILLNCVTLGMYQPCMDDKCETNRCKILQLFDDFIFAFFSLEMTIKMIAMGVFGRGTYLADSWNRLDLFIVLTGAMEYILNVDNLNLSAVRTIRVLRPLRAINRIPSMRILVMLLLDTLPMLGNVLLLCFFVFFIFGIVGVQLWQGILRQRCYMSQSLNRTYNNTLP
;
A
#
# COMPACT_ATOMS: atom_id res chain seq x y z
N MET A 1 -18.15 16.46 -11.47
CA MET A 1 -18.05 15.62 -12.67
C MET A 1 -16.75 14.81 -12.72
N VAL A 2 -15.57 15.42 -12.59
CA VAL A 2 -14.27 14.69 -12.63
C VAL A 2 -14.14 13.61 -11.53
N ILE A 3 -14.68 13.86 -10.34
CA ILE A 3 -14.66 12.90 -9.22
C ILE A 3 -15.52 11.66 -9.54
N LEU A 4 -16.71 11.84 -10.14
CA LEU A 4 -17.55 10.71 -10.57
C LEU A 4 -16.86 9.88 -11.64
N LEU A 5 -16.17 10.55 -12.57
CA LEU A 5 -15.42 9.88 -13.63
C LEU A 5 -14.23 9.07 -13.07
N ASN A 6 -13.54 9.60 -12.06
CA ASN A 6 -12.50 8.88 -11.33
C ASN A 6 -13.05 7.70 -10.51
N CYS A 7 -14.23 7.82 -9.91
CA CYS A 7 -14.90 6.71 -9.22
C CYS A 7 -15.30 5.60 -10.20
N VAL A 8 -15.75 5.94 -11.41
CA VAL A 8 -16.10 4.96 -12.45
C VAL A 8 -14.83 4.28 -13.00
N THR A 9 -13.74 5.01 -13.25
CA THR A 9 -12.48 4.41 -13.70
C THR A 9 -11.86 3.49 -12.64
N LEU A 10 -11.90 3.88 -11.36
CA LEU A 10 -11.48 3.03 -10.23
C LEU A 10 -12.39 1.80 -10.07
N GLY A 11 -13.70 1.95 -10.26
CA GLY A 11 -14.65 0.82 -10.20
C GLY A 11 -14.48 -0.18 -11.35
N MET A 12 -13.92 0.26 -12.47
CA MET A 12 -13.59 -0.59 -13.63
C MET A 12 -12.18 -1.20 -13.54
N TYR A 13 -11.39 -0.85 -12.53
CA TYR A 13 -10.03 -1.37 -12.36
C TYR A 13 -10.09 -2.81 -11.81
N GLN A 14 -9.52 -3.76 -12.56
CA GLN A 14 -9.59 -5.19 -12.24
C GLN A 14 -8.19 -5.72 -11.90
N PRO A 15 -7.85 -5.90 -10.61
CA PRO A 15 -6.46 -6.06 -10.16
C PRO A 15 -5.80 -7.40 -10.56
N CYS A 16 -6.53 -8.35 -11.13
CA CYS A 16 -6.04 -9.71 -11.37
C CYS A 16 -5.37 -9.94 -12.75
N MET A 17 -5.29 -8.93 -13.63
CA MET A 17 -4.79 -9.12 -15.01
C MET A 17 -3.67 -8.14 -15.44
N ASP A 18 -3.21 -7.24 -14.56
CA ASP A 18 -2.41 -6.06 -14.95
C ASP A 18 -1.00 -5.97 -14.35
N ASP A 19 -0.33 -7.10 -14.06
CA ASP A 19 1.10 -7.08 -13.69
C ASP A 19 2.02 -6.76 -14.90
N LYS A 20 1.52 -6.95 -16.12
CA LYS A 20 2.12 -6.51 -17.39
C LYS A 20 1.01 -5.92 -18.25
N CYS A 21 0.91 -4.59 -18.37
CA CYS A 21 -0.07 -3.89 -19.24
C CYS A 21 0.20 -4.19 -20.74
N GLU A 22 -0.09 -5.40 -21.19
CA GLU A 22 -0.02 -5.80 -22.60
C GLU A 22 -1.31 -5.42 -23.34
N THR A 23 -2.45 -5.37 -22.63
CA THR A 23 -3.78 -5.14 -23.22
C THR A 23 -4.03 -3.65 -23.48
N ASN A 24 -4.59 -3.31 -24.65
CA ASN A 24 -4.95 -1.93 -25.04
C ASN A 24 -5.86 -1.21 -24.02
N ARG A 25 -6.70 -1.96 -23.30
CA ARG A 25 -7.56 -1.42 -22.23
C ARG A 25 -6.75 -0.88 -21.04
N CYS A 26 -5.69 -1.59 -20.64
CA CYS A 26 -4.79 -1.18 -19.55
C CYS A 26 -4.10 0.15 -19.89
N LYS A 27 -3.60 0.27 -21.13
CA LYS A 27 -2.94 1.50 -21.61
C LYS A 27 -3.87 2.70 -21.62
N ILE A 28 -5.11 2.53 -22.07
CA ILE A 28 -6.11 3.61 -22.09
C ILE A 28 -6.48 4.01 -20.65
N LEU A 29 -6.72 3.06 -19.76
CA LEU A 29 -7.01 3.33 -18.35
C LEU A 29 -5.86 4.08 -17.67
N GLN A 30 -4.63 3.61 -17.85
CA GLN A 30 -3.45 4.22 -17.26
C GLN A 30 -3.25 5.66 -17.77
N LEU A 31 -3.46 5.91 -19.06
CA LEU A 31 -3.37 7.25 -19.64
C LEU A 31 -4.44 8.20 -19.08
N PHE A 32 -5.67 7.71 -18.89
CA PHE A 32 -6.73 8.49 -18.24
C PHE A 32 -6.39 8.80 -16.78
N ASP A 33 -5.90 7.82 -16.02
CA ASP A 33 -5.51 8.00 -14.63
C ASP A 33 -4.34 8.98 -14.48
N ASP A 34 -3.34 8.92 -15.37
CA ASP A 34 -2.20 9.84 -15.38
C ASP A 34 -2.63 11.26 -15.79
N PHE A 35 -3.55 11.42 -16.75
CA PHE A 35 -4.12 12.72 -17.11
C PHE A 35 -4.92 13.34 -15.95
N ILE A 36 -5.77 12.55 -15.31
CA ILE A 36 -6.52 12.94 -14.12
C ILE A 36 -5.55 13.30 -12.98
N PHE A 37 -4.48 12.53 -12.79
CA PHE A 37 -3.44 12.80 -11.82
C PHE A 37 -2.79 14.17 -12.06
N ALA A 38 -2.36 14.46 -13.29
CA ALA A 38 -1.71 15.71 -13.67
C ALA A 38 -2.62 16.92 -13.47
N PHE A 39 -3.87 16.87 -13.95
CA PHE A 39 -4.84 17.96 -13.80
C PHE A 39 -5.08 18.31 -12.33
N PHE A 40 -5.25 17.30 -11.49
CA PHE A 40 -5.49 17.49 -10.06
C PHE A 40 -4.23 17.88 -9.28
N SER A 41 -3.06 17.37 -9.66
CA SER A 41 -1.77 17.79 -9.12
C SER A 41 -1.55 19.28 -9.36
N LEU A 42 -1.87 19.75 -10.56
CA LEU A 42 -1.82 21.16 -10.93
C LEU A 42 -2.82 22.00 -10.13
N GLU A 43 -4.07 21.55 -9.98
CA GLU A 43 -5.08 22.21 -9.14
C GLU A 43 -4.60 22.38 -7.68
N MET A 44 -4.00 21.33 -7.10
CA MET A 44 -3.48 21.36 -5.72
C MET A 44 -2.22 22.21 -5.59
N THR A 45 -1.33 22.18 -6.58
CA THR A 45 -0.12 23.02 -6.60
C THR A 45 -0.48 24.50 -6.68
N ILE A 46 -1.48 24.87 -7.49
CA ILE A 46 -2.00 26.25 -7.55
C ILE A 46 -2.58 26.67 -6.19
N LYS A 47 -3.38 25.80 -5.55
CA LYS A 47 -3.93 26.05 -4.21
C LYS A 47 -2.83 26.22 -3.15
N MET A 48 -1.77 25.42 -3.23
CA MET A 48 -0.61 25.49 -2.36
C MET A 48 0.14 26.81 -2.49
N ILE A 49 0.34 27.28 -3.73
CA ILE A 49 1.02 28.56 -4.02
C ILE A 49 0.13 29.73 -3.57
N ALA A 50 -1.18 29.66 -3.81
CA ALA A 50 -2.13 30.72 -3.47
C ALA A 50 -2.32 30.91 -1.95
N MET A 51 -2.32 29.81 -1.17
CA MET A 51 -2.45 29.86 0.31
C MET A 51 -1.09 30.00 1.03
N GLY A 52 0.03 29.91 0.31
CA GLY A 52 1.38 30.01 0.84
C GLY A 52 1.89 28.72 1.52
N VAL A 53 3.21 28.50 1.43
CA VAL A 53 3.90 27.32 1.98
C VAL A 53 4.34 27.52 3.45
N PHE A 54 4.65 28.75 3.87
CA PHE A 54 5.12 29.09 5.23
C PHE A 54 4.49 30.39 5.76
N GLY A 55 3.69 30.33 6.83
CA GLY A 55 2.88 31.43 7.38
C GLY A 55 1.83 30.99 8.42
N ARG A 56 1.38 31.90 9.30
CA ARG A 56 0.34 31.61 10.33
C ARG A 56 -1.04 31.43 9.68
N GLY A 57 -1.34 30.20 9.28
CA GLY A 57 -2.56 29.80 8.52
C GLY A 57 -2.29 28.85 7.35
N THR A 58 -1.09 28.27 7.26
CA THR A 58 -0.59 27.56 6.08
C THR A 58 -1.19 26.20 5.77
N TYR A 59 -1.15 25.89 4.48
CA TYR A 59 -1.45 24.61 3.83
C TYR A 59 -0.84 23.38 4.56
N LEU A 60 0.34 23.48 5.16
CA LEU A 60 1.04 22.35 5.84
C LEU A 60 0.55 22.04 7.27
N ALA A 61 -0.35 22.84 7.83
CA ALA A 61 -0.94 22.57 9.15
C ALA A 61 -1.96 21.42 9.10
N ASP A 62 -2.60 21.18 7.95
CA ASP A 62 -3.52 20.06 7.77
C ASP A 62 -2.74 18.79 7.38
N SER A 63 -2.80 17.76 8.22
CA SER A 63 -2.13 16.46 8.00
C SER A 63 -2.51 15.82 6.66
N TRP A 64 -3.76 16.01 6.23
CA TRP A 64 -4.28 15.48 4.98
C TRP A 64 -3.63 16.09 3.75
N ASN A 65 -3.29 17.35 3.87
CA ASN A 65 -2.68 18.07 2.80
C ASN A 65 -1.17 17.75 2.68
N ARG A 66 -0.51 17.46 3.80
CA ARG A 66 0.85 16.88 3.80
C ARG A 66 0.90 15.51 3.14
N LEU A 67 -0.15 14.70 3.32
CA LEU A 67 -0.29 13.39 2.68
C LEU A 67 -0.46 13.54 1.16
N ASP A 68 -1.30 14.47 0.69
CA ASP A 68 -1.47 14.75 -0.75
C ASP A 68 -0.16 15.18 -1.43
N LEU A 69 0.63 16.04 -0.77
CA LEU A 69 1.97 16.45 -1.24
C LEU A 69 2.93 15.25 -1.36
N PHE A 70 2.92 14.32 -0.39
CA PHE A 70 3.73 13.12 -0.44
C PHE A 70 3.36 12.19 -1.60
N ILE A 71 2.05 12.06 -1.90
CA ILE A 71 1.58 11.26 -3.05
C ILE A 71 2.04 11.88 -4.38
N VAL A 72 1.96 13.21 -4.52
CA VAL A 72 2.43 13.89 -5.74
C VAL A 72 3.94 13.73 -5.92
N LEU A 73 4.72 13.88 -4.86
CA LEU A 73 6.18 13.68 -4.90
C LEU A 73 6.56 12.25 -5.26
N THR A 74 5.92 11.25 -4.65
CA THR A 74 6.20 9.84 -4.93
C THR A 74 5.80 9.45 -6.36
N GLY A 75 4.69 9.97 -6.88
CA GLY A 75 4.30 9.82 -8.29
C GLY A 75 5.26 10.52 -9.26
N ALA A 76 5.77 11.70 -8.92
CA ALA A 76 6.78 12.38 -9.73
C ALA A 76 8.12 11.63 -9.75
N MET A 77 8.54 11.07 -8.60
CA MET A 77 9.72 10.20 -8.54
C MET A 77 9.57 8.94 -9.40
N GLU A 78 8.39 8.31 -9.41
CA GLU A 78 8.10 7.18 -10.31
C GLU A 78 8.32 7.57 -11.78
N TYR A 79 7.85 8.74 -12.20
CA TYR A 79 8.01 9.20 -13.59
C TYR A 79 9.49 9.39 -13.95
N ILE A 80 10.27 10.03 -13.08
CA ILE A 80 11.71 10.26 -13.30
C ILE A 80 12.47 8.93 -13.37
N LEU A 81 12.20 7.99 -12.46
CA LEU A 81 12.87 6.69 -12.43
C LEU A 81 12.54 5.80 -13.62
N ASN A 82 11.35 5.95 -14.21
CA ASN A 82 10.95 5.23 -15.42
C ASN A 82 11.76 5.71 -16.64
N VAL A 83 12.09 7.00 -16.71
CA VAL A 83 12.95 7.57 -17.78
C VAL A 83 14.36 6.98 -17.76
N ASP A 84 14.91 6.72 -16.57
CA ASP A 84 16.24 6.13 -16.40
C ASP A 84 16.29 4.59 -16.58
N ASN A 85 15.15 3.95 -16.92
CA ASN A 85 15.02 2.48 -17.07
C ASN A 85 15.45 1.67 -15.83
N LEU A 86 15.51 2.29 -14.65
CA LEU A 86 15.81 1.62 -13.39
C LEU A 86 14.53 0.98 -12.84
N ASN A 87 14.25 -0.24 -13.30
CA ASN A 87 13.09 -1.03 -12.88
C ASN A 87 13.24 -1.54 -11.44
N LEU A 88 13.01 -0.65 -10.47
CA LEU A 88 12.90 -1.03 -9.06
C LEU A 88 11.49 -1.56 -8.79
N SER A 89 11.39 -2.82 -8.35
CA SER A 89 10.12 -3.44 -7.93
C SER A 89 9.38 -2.60 -6.87
N ALA A 90 10.12 -1.86 -6.04
CA ALA A 90 9.59 -0.93 -5.05
C ALA A 90 8.81 0.27 -5.65
N VAL A 91 9.10 0.68 -6.90
CA VAL A 91 8.35 1.78 -7.54
C VAL A 91 6.93 1.35 -7.89
N ARG A 92 6.69 0.05 -8.09
CA ARG A 92 5.35 -0.49 -8.38
C ARG A 92 4.41 -0.38 -7.17
N THR A 93 4.93 -0.51 -5.95
CA THR A 93 4.09 -0.41 -4.74
C THR A 93 3.59 1.01 -4.48
N ILE A 94 4.28 2.03 -5.01
CA ILE A 94 3.85 3.44 -4.93
C ILE A 94 2.49 3.64 -5.61
N ARG A 95 2.17 2.88 -6.66
CA ARG A 95 0.86 2.94 -7.33
C ARG A 95 -0.31 2.60 -6.41
N VAL A 96 -0.08 1.78 -5.38
CA VAL A 96 -1.10 1.41 -4.37
C VAL A 96 -1.50 2.62 -3.50
N LEU A 97 -0.70 3.68 -3.48
CA LEU A 97 -1.05 4.93 -2.78
C LEU A 97 -2.00 5.81 -3.59
N ARG A 98 -2.14 5.62 -4.92
CA ARG A 98 -3.02 6.46 -5.77
C ARG A 98 -4.50 6.43 -5.34
N PRO A 99 -5.11 5.27 -5.00
CA PRO A 99 -6.47 5.20 -4.46
C PRO A 99 -6.64 5.94 -3.12
N LEU A 100 -5.58 6.04 -2.31
CA LEU A 100 -5.61 6.76 -1.03
C LEU A 100 -5.93 8.26 -1.24
N ARG A 101 -5.54 8.84 -2.39
CA ARG A 101 -5.88 10.23 -2.73
C ARG A 101 -7.39 10.44 -2.91
N ALA A 102 -8.14 9.42 -3.36
CA ALA A 102 -9.58 9.51 -3.50
C ALA A 102 -10.27 9.74 -2.14
N ILE A 103 -9.71 9.18 -1.08
CA ILE A 103 -10.19 9.37 0.31
C ILE A 103 -10.07 10.85 0.73
N ASN A 104 -8.97 11.52 0.38
CA ASN A 104 -8.76 12.94 0.70
C ASN A 104 -9.72 13.87 -0.06
N ARG A 105 -10.23 13.43 -1.21
CA ARG A 105 -11.16 14.19 -2.05
C ARG A 105 -12.62 14.04 -1.62
N ILE A 106 -12.99 12.92 -0.98
CA ILE A 106 -14.34 12.68 -0.50
C ILE A 106 -14.40 13.05 0.99
N PRO A 107 -14.99 14.21 1.35
CA PRO A 107 -15.01 14.67 2.75
C PRO A 107 -15.67 13.65 3.68
N SER A 108 -16.67 12.90 3.21
CA SER A 108 -17.33 11.83 3.98
C SER A 108 -16.38 10.68 4.36
N MET A 109 -15.46 10.29 3.47
CA MET A 109 -14.49 9.23 3.75
C MET A 109 -13.39 9.72 4.69
N ARG A 110 -12.94 10.98 4.52
CA ARG A 110 -12.00 11.63 5.43
C ARG A 110 -12.52 11.65 6.87
N ILE A 111 -13.79 12.00 7.07
CA ILE A 111 -14.41 12.03 8.41
C ILE A 111 -14.38 10.63 9.05
N LEU A 112 -14.71 9.57 8.30
CA LEU A 112 -14.67 8.21 8.82
C LEU A 112 -13.26 7.81 9.29
N VAL A 113 -12.23 8.11 8.50
CA VAL A 113 -10.83 7.80 8.87
C VAL A 113 -10.39 8.62 10.08
N MET A 114 -10.75 9.90 10.16
CA MET A 114 -10.44 10.73 11.34
C MET A 114 -11.08 10.13 12.61
N LEU A 115 -12.36 9.77 12.57
CA LEU A 115 -13.05 9.15 13.70
C LEU A 115 -12.40 7.83 14.12
N LEU A 116 -11.96 7.01 13.15
CA LEU A 116 -11.22 5.79 13.44
C LEU A 116 -9.91 6.12 14.16
N LEU A 117 -9.11 7.04 13.64
CA LEU A 117 -7.85 7.46 14.24
C LEU A 117 -8.05 8.08 15.64
N ASP A 118 -9.14 8.79 15.88
CA ASP A 118 -9.48 9.37 17.19
C ASP A 118 -9.83 8.29 18.23
N THR A 119 -10.35 7.14 17.80
CA THR A 119 -10.65 6.01 18.71
C THR A 119 -9.44 5.10 18.97
N LEU A 120 -8.43 5.10 18.08
CA LEU A 120 -7.19 4.33 18.27
C LEU A 120 -6.47 4.58 19.61
N PRO A 121 -6.30 5.82 20.12
CA PRO A 121 -5.62 6.02 21.40
C PRO A 121 -6.33 5.34 22.57
N MET A 122 -7.66 5.25 22.55
CA MET A 122 -8.42 4.51 23.58
C MET A 122 -8.19 3.00 23.47
N LEU A 123 -8.13 2.47 22.24
CA LEU A 123 -7.79 1.07 21.97
C LEU A 123 -6.33 0.74 22.28
N GLY A 124 -5.44 1.73 22.27
CA GLY A 124 -4.01 1.57 22.52
C GLY A 124 -3.70 0.90 23.86
N ASN A 125 -4.47 1.22 24.91
CA ASN A 125 -4.31 0.60 26.23
C ASN A 125 -4.60 -0.90 26.20
N VAL A 126 -5.65 -1.31 25.49
CA VAL A 126 -6.03 -2.72 25.34
C VAL A 126 -5.02 -3.46 24.45
N LEU A 127 -4.58 -2.82 23.37
CA LEU A 127 -3.55 -3.37 22.48
C LEU A 127 -2.22 -3.59 23.21
N LEU A 128 -1.84 -2.68 24.10
CA LEU A 128 -0.63 -2.83 24.91
C LEU A 128 -0.73 -4.04 25.85
N LEU A 129 -1.87 -4.23 26.53
CA LEU A 129 -2.10 -5.43 27.34
C LEU A 129 -2.05 -6.70 26.46
N CYS A 130 -2.72 -6.68 25.31
CA CYS A 130 -2.73 -7.78 24.36
C CYS A 130 -1.32 -8.13 23.86
N PHE A 131 -0.48 -7.11 23.60
CA PHE A 131 0.91 -7.28 23.21
C PHE A 131 1.73 -8.01 24.29
N PHE A 132 1.58 -7.64 25.57
CA PHE A 132 2.25 -8.36 26.66
C PHE A 132 1.79 -9.80 26.79
N VAL A 133 0.49 -10.06 26.64
CA VAL A 133 -0.06 -11.41 26.66
C VAL A 133 0.54 -12.25 25.53
N PHE A 134 0.52 -11.76 24.29
CA PHE A 134 1.13 -12.45 23.16
C PHE A 134 2.65 -12.61 23.31
N PHE A 135 3.34 -11.67 23.94
CA PHE A 135 4.77 -11.78 24.19
C PHE A 135 5.10 -12.90 25.17
N ILE A 136 4.41 -12.98 26.32
CA ILE A 136 4.64 -14.02 27.33
C ILE A 136 4.28 -15.39 26.77
N PHE A 137 3.08 -15.55 26.20
CA PHE A 137 2.66 -16.83 25.61
C PHE A 137 3.48 -17.20 24.37
N GLY A 138 3.97 -16.22 23.63
CA GLY A 138 4.89 -16.42 22.51
C GLY A 138 6.22 -17.02 22.97
N ILE A 139 6.83 -16.47 24.02
CA ILE A 139 8.08 -17.01 24.59
C ILE A 139 7.86 -18.42 25.13
N VAL A 140 6.81 -18.62 25.92
CA VAL A 140 6.46 -19.95 26.48
C VAL A 140 6.21 -20.95 25.35
N GLY A 141 5.48 -20.54 24.31
CA GLY A 141 5.16 -21.39 23.17
C GLY A 141 6.39 -21.80 22.37
N VAL A 142 7.33 -20.87 22.15
CA VAL A 142 8.61 -21.21 21.53
C VAL A 142 9.39 -22.17 22.42
N GLN A 143 9.51 -21.92 23.73
CA GLN A 143 10.26 -22.79 24.63
C GLN A 143 9.68 -24.20 24.74
N LEU A 144 8.34 -24.34 24.71
CA LEU A 144 7.68 -25.65 24.84
C LEU A 144 7.69 -26.45 23.54
N TRP A 145 7.47 -25.79 22.39
CA TRP A 145 7.24 -26.46 21.10
C TRP A 145 8.36 -26.27 20.08
N GLN A 146 9.51 -25.72 20.46
CA GLN A 146 10.66 -25.61 19.57
C GLN A 146 11.08 -26.99 19.03
N GLY A 147 10.89 -27.20 17.73
CA GLY A 147 11.36 -28.38 17.01
C GLY A 147 10.46 -29.62 17.07
N ILE A 148 9.49 -29.69 18.00
CA ILE A 148 8.61 -30.86 18.17
C ILE A 148 7.72 -31.06 16.93
N LEU A 149 7.17 -29.96 16.38
CA LEU A 149 6.24 -30.02 15.25
C LEU A 149 6.91 -30.32 13.89
N ARG A 150 8.24 -30.41 13.85
CA ARG A 150 9.00 -30.70 12.63
C ARG A 150 9.27 -32.19 12.43
N GLN A 151 8.87 -33.05 13.38
CA GLN A 151 8.99 -34.49 13.25
C GLN A 151 8.07 -34.99 12.12
N ARG A 152 8.70 -35.33 10.99
CA ARG A 152 8.12 -36.12 9.91
C ARG A 152 8.85 -37.45 9.89
N CYS A 153 8.13 -38.55 9.66
CA CYS A 153 8.78 -39.81 9.32
C CYS A 153 9.49 -39.62 7.98
N TYR A 154 10.81 -39.66 7.98
CA TYR A 154 11.62 -39.73 6.79
C TYR A 154 12.14 -41.17 6.65
N MET A 155 12.24 -41.65 5.43
CA MET A 155 12.88 -42.94 5.19
C MET A 155 14.37 -42.81 5.51
N SER A 156 14.92 -43.76 6.27
CA SER A 156 16.36 -43.80 6.55
C SER A 156 17.16 -43.66 5.26
N GLN A 157 18.22 -42.85 5.25
CA GLN A 157 19.04 -42.60 4.06
C GLN A 157 19.60 -43.89 3.44
N SER A 158 19.76 -44.96 4.24
CA SER A 158 20.12 -46.30 3.75
C SER A 158 19.01 -46.93 2.92
N LEU A 159 17.76 -46.96 3.41
CA LEU A 159 16.59 -47.49 2.69
C LEU A 159 16.21 -46.65 1.46
N ASN A 160 16.39 -45.33 1.53
CA ASN A 160 16.16 -44.44 0.39
C ASN A 160 17.16 -44.71 -0.75
N ARG A 161 18.42 -45.01 -0.41
CA ARG A 161 19.46 -45.36 -1.40
C ARG A 161 19.22 -46.76 -1.99
N THR A 162 18.75 -47.73 -1.21
CA THR A 162 18.38 -49.05 -1.74
C THR A 162 17.15 -48.94 -2.64
N TYR A 163 16.13 -48.18 -2.25
CA TYR A 163 14.92 -47.98 -3.06
C TYR A 163 15.23 -47.33 -4.42
N ASN A 164 16.03 -46.25 -4.44
CA ASN A 164 16.48 -45.62 -5.70
C ASN A 164 17.33 -46.54 -6.59
N ASN A 165 18.07 -47.49 -6.00
CA ASN A 165 18.86 -48.47 -6.76
C ASN A 165 18.06 -49.74 -7.15
N THR A 166 16.81 -49.87 -6.69
CA THR A 166 15.92 -51.01 -7.01
C THR A 166 14.72 -50.62 -7.88
N LEU A 167 14.57 -49.34 -8.23
CA LEU A 167 13.70 -48.94 -9.34
C LEU A 167 14.46 -49.20 -10.67
N PRO A 168 13.83 -49.85 -11.65
CA PRO A 168 14.38 -50.00 -13.00
C PRO A 168 14.50 -48.67 -13.76
#